data_AF-A0A7Y2JI92-F1
#
_entry.id   AF-A0A7Y2JI92-F1
#
_cell.length_a   1.000
_cell.length_b   1.000
_cell.length_c   1.000
_cell.angle_alpha   90.00
_cell.angle_beta   90.00
_cell.angle_gamma   90.00
#
_symmetry.space_group_name_H-M   'P 1'
#
loop_
_entity.id
_entity.type
_entity.pdbx_description
1 polymer ?
#
loop_
_entity_poly.entity_id
_entity_poly.type
_entity_poly.pdbx_seq_one_letter_code
_entity_poly.pdbx_strand_id
1 'polypeptide(L)' 'MSEQLKVPTMADYMAQGKQPEVLFWVGCAGSFDDRAKKITKAFVKLLNKANIDFAVLGAEESCTGDPA' A
#
# COMPACT_ATOMS: atom_id res chain seq x y z
N MET A 1 -7.55 7.73 18.52
CA MET A 1 -6.31 6.94 18.57
C MET A 1 -5.93 6.59 17.14
N SER A 2 -5.05 7.37 16.52
CA SER A 2 -4.50 7.06 15.20
C SER A 2 -3.47 5.95 15.36
N GLU A 3 -3.88 4.68 15.17
CA GLU A 3 -2.94 3.57 15.02
C GLU A 3 -1.97 3.91 13.88
N GLN A 4 -0.67 3.87 14.15
CA GLN A 4 0.36 4.06 13.13
C GLN A 4 0.31 2.87 12.16
N LEU A 5 -0.17 3.12 10.95
CA LEU A 5 -0.13 2.13 9.86
C LEU A 5 1.30 2.06 9.34
N LYS A 6 1.94 0.90 9.47
CA LYS A 6 3.21 0.64 8.79
C LYS A 6 2.88 0.32 7.33
N VAL A 7 3.36 1.17 6.42
CA VAL A 7 3.18 1.02 4.97
C VAL A 7 4.53 1.28 4.32
N PRO A 8 5.39 0.26 4.23
CA PRO A 8 6.68 0.42 3.60
C PRO A 8 6.52 0.49 2.07
N THR A 9 7.43 1.22 1.42
CA THR A 9 7.46 1.33 -0.04
C THR A 9 8.45 0.36 -0.65
N MET A 10 8.31 0.08 -1.95
CA MET A 10 9.31 -0.69 -2.69
C MET A 10 10.69 -0.05 -2.63
N ALA A 11 10.77 1.29 -2.60
CA ALA A 11 12.02 2.02 -2.39
C ALA A 11 12.66 1.68 -1.04
N ASP A 12 11.88 1.59 0.04
CA ASP A 12 12.39 1.20 1.37
C ASP A 12 12.94 -0.23 1.39
N TYR A 13 12.30 -1.14 0.65
CA TYR A 13 12.75 -2.54 0.52
C TYR A 13 14.03 -2.63 -0.31
N MET A 14 14.09 -1.93 -1.44
CA MET A 14 15.28 -1.88 -2.29
C MET A 14 16.49 -1.29 -1.54
N ALA A 15 16.29 -0.22 -0.77
CA ALA A 15 17.35 0.36 0.06
C ALA A 15 17.88 -0.62 1.13
N GLN A 16 17.04 -1.55 1.58
CA GLN A 16 17.41 -2.61 2.52
C GLN A 16 17.93 -3.90 1.83
N GLY A 17 17.98 -3.94 0.50
CA GLY A 17 18.31 -5.16 -0.25
C GLY A 17 17.30 -6.29 -0.07
N LYS A 18 16.03 -5.96 0.26
CA LYS A 18 14.94 -6.90 0.48
C LYS A 18 13.94 -6.85 -0.67
N GLN A 19 13.16 -7.91 -0.84
CA GLN A 19 11.99 -7.94 -1.71
C GLN A 19 10.79 -8.39 -0.88
N PRO A 20 9.66 -7.68 -0.96
CA PRO A 20 8.46 -8.11 -0.24
C PRO A 20 7.87 -9.35 -0.89
N GLU A 21 7.12 -10.14 -0.11
CA GLU A 21 6.32 -11.25 -0.64
C GLU A 21 5.16 -10.75 -1.50
N VAL A 22 4.57 -9.60 -1.13
CA VAL A 22 3.41 -9.02 -1.81
C VAL A 22 3.67 -7.56 -2.19
N LEU A 23 3.44 -7.24 -3.46
CA LEU A 23 3.31 -5.85 -3.90
C LEU A 23 1.83 -5.45 -3.87
N PHE A 24 1.46 -4.57 -2.94
CA PHE A 24 0.13 -4.01 -2.87
C PHE A 24 0.04 -2.76 -3.75
N TRP A 25 -0.59 -2.89 -4.91
CA TRP A 25 -0.91 -1.77 -5.80
C TRP A 25 -2.18 -1.08 -5.31
N VAL A 26 -2.03 0.15 -4.83
CA VAL A 26 -3.11 0.99 -4.30
C VAL A 26 -3.86 1.70 -5.42
N GLY A 27 -3.13 2.11 -6.46
CA GLY A 27 -3.68 2.83 -7.61
C GLY A 27 -4.26 4.21 -7.27
N CYS A 28 -4.77 4.88 -8.30
CA CYS A 28 -5.30 6.25 -8.19
C CYS A 28 -6.59 6.32 -7.34
N ALA A 29 -7.52 5.38 -7.50
CA ALA A 29 -8.73 5.35 -6.67
C ALA A 29 -8.38 5.22 -5.18
N GLY A 30 -7.56 4.22 -4.81
CA GLY A 30 -7.12 4.00 -3.43
C GLY A 30 -6.30 5.16 -2.83
N SER A 31 -5.72 6.02 -3.68
CA SER A 31 -4.89 7.16 -3.29
C SER A 31 -5.66 8.49 -3.22
N PHE A 32 -6.66 8.71 -4.07
CA PHE A 32 -7.36 10.00 -4.21
C PHE A 32 -8.81 9.96 -3.73
N ASP A 33 -9.54 8.87 -3.97
CA ASP A 33 -10.95 8.75 -3.56
C ASP A 33 -11.08 8.45 -2.05
N ASP A 34 -11.92 9.22 -1.35
CA ASP A 34 -12.04 9.12 0.10
C ASP A 34 -12.71 7.84 0.59
N ARG A 35 -13.56 7.21 -0.24
CA ARG A 35 -14.16 5.92 0.08
C ARG A 35 -13.12 4.81 -0.12
N ALA A 36 -12.40 4.81 -1.22
CA ALA A 36 -11.36 3.85 -1.53
C ALA A 36 -10.19 3.94 -0.53
N LYS A 37 -9.77 5.14 -0.11
CA LYS A 37 -8.77 5.34 0.96
C LYS A 37 -9.13 4.60 2.25
N LYS A 38 -10.41 4.56 2.63
CA LYS A 38 -10.85 3.82 3.84
C LYS A 38 -10.65 2.31 3.67
N ILE A 39 -10.95 1.79 2.48
CA ILE A 39 -10.77 0.39 2.13
C ILE A 39 -9.28 0.05 2.12
N THR A 40 -8.45 0.85 1.45
CA THR A 40 -6.98 0.71 1.42
C THR A 40 -6.40 0.66 2.83
N LYS A 41 -6.79 1.60 3.71
CA LYS A 41 -6.34 1.61 5.11
C LYS A 41 -6.78 0.38 5.88
N ALA A 42 -8.01 -0.10 5.67
CA ALA A 42 -8.50 -1.32 6.31
C ALA A 42 -7.71 -2.55 5.83
N PHE A 43 -7.38 -2.61 4.54
CA PHE A 43 -6.59 -3.70 3.97
C PHE A 43 -5.16 -3.72 4.53
N VAL A 44 -4.51 -2.56 4.58
CA VAL A 44 -3.20 -2.38 5.23
C VAL A 44 -3.22 -2.82 6.69
N LYS A 45 -4.30 -2.55 7.44
CA LYS A 45 -4.44 -3.05 8.82
C LYS A 45 -4.46 -4.57 8.87
N LEU A 46 -5.18 -5.21 7.95
CA LEU A 46 -5.24 -6.67 7.87
C LEU A 46 -3.87 -7.27 7.53
N LEU A 47 -3.16 -6.71 6.56
CA LEU A 47 -1.82 -7.16 6.18
C LEU A 47 -0.83 -7.06 7.34
N ASN A 48 -0.83 -5.91 8.04
CA ASN A 48 -0.01 -5.73 9.24
C ASN A 48 -0.38 -6.73 10.35
N LYS A 49 -1.67 -6.96 10.60
CA LYS A 49 -2.12 -7.90 11.64
C LYS A 49 -1.82 -9.35 11.30
N ALA A 50 -1.83 -9.69 10.01
CA ALA A 50 -1.47 -11.01 9.51
C ALA A 50 0.04 -11.22 9.40
N ASN A 51 0.87 -10.21 9.70
CA ASN A 51 2.33 -10.24 9.53
C ASN A 51 2.75 -10.60 8.09
N ILE A 52 1.99 -10.15 7.10
CA ILE A 52 2.36 -10.33 5.69
C ILE A 52 3.47 -9.34 5.36
N ASP A 53 4.50 -9.82 4.67
CA ASP A 53 5.58 -8.99 4.16
C ASP A 53 5.13 -8.32 2.86
N PHE A 54 4.72 -7.06 2.93
CA PHE A 54 4.19 -6.32 1.79
C PHE A 54 4.85 -4.96 1.62
N ALA A 55 4.85 -4.45 0.39
CA ALA A 55 5.18 -3.06 0.11
C ALA A 55 4.21 -2.44 -0.90
N VAL A 56 4.15 -1.11 -0.95
CA VAL A 56 3.46 -0.35 -2.01
C VAL A 56 4.47 0.30 -2.94
N LEU A 57 4.10 0.59 -4.18
CA LEU A 57 4.99 1.30 -5.12
C LEU A 57 5.15 2.78 -4.74
N GLY A 58 4.20 3.38 -4.01
CA GLY A 58 4.32 4.76 -3.54
C GLY A 58 4.28 5.76 -4.69
N ALA A 59 5.31 6.60 -4.82
CA ALA A 59 5.37 7.61 -5.88
C ALA A 59 5.53 7.01 -7.29
N GLU A 60 5.91 5.74 -7.41
CA GLU A 60 6.06 5.04 -8.68
C GLU A 60 4.74 4.41 -9.18
N GLU A 61 3.63 4.59 -8.45
CA GLU A 61 2.31 4.13 -8.89
C GLU A 61 1.79 4.95 -10.06
N SER A 62 1.73 4.33 -11.23
CA SER A 62 0.99 4.87 -12.37
C SER A 62 -0.49 4.53 -12.22
N CYS A 63 -1.35 5.53 -12.47
CA CYS A 63 -2.79 5.31 -12.57
C CYS A 63 -3.08 4.51 -13.84
N THR A 64 -3.85 3.43 -13.73
CA THR A 64 -4.26 2.61 -14.87
C THR A 64 -5.34 3.28 -15.72
N GLY A 65 -5.92 4.40 -15.26
CA GLY A 65 -6.99 5.11 -15.95
C GLY A 65 -8.33 4.38 -15.95
N ASP A 66 -8.45 3.30 -15.16
CA ASP A 66 -9.69 2.55 -15.01
C ASP A 66 -10.69 3.34 -14.14
N PRO A 67 -11.94 3.53 -14.59
CA PRO A 67 -12.95 4.33 -13.88
C PRO A 67 -13.73 3.56 -12.80
N ALA A 68 -13.37 2.30 -12.47
CA ALA A 68 -14.13 1.45 -11.56
C ALA A 68 -14.09 1.87 -10.08
#